data_AF-A0A5P1E9S2-F1
#
_entry.id   AF-A0A5P1E9S2-F1
#
_cell.length_a   1.000
_cell.length_b   1.000
_cell.length_c   1.000
_cell.angle_alpha   90.00
_cell.angle_beta   90.00
_cell.angle_gamma   90.00
#
_symmetry.space_group_name_H-M   'P 1'
#
loop_
_entity.id
_entity.type
_entity.pdbx_description
1 polymer ?
#
loop_
_entity_poly.entity_id
_entity_poly.type
_entity_poly.pdbx_seq_one_letter_code
_entity_poly.pdbx_strand_id
1 'polypeptide(L)'
;MTDATCGCAPIRYLSAKDRQRELERQKLGLISKERQRELDLAKKGKPEPDPVIMGTPGLDLITLGLVDADKIPKYELNVEDGRRLAKEYSRVLMRKHRARQAAETTLLRLKKEAISALPEKLREKALVPDLTPFPANRFMATLTPPIEGYIDKVREAAKKYSVKEKLR
;
A
#
# COMPACT_ATOMS: atom_id res chain seq x y z
N MET A 1 33.41 -9.48 -37.12
CA MET A 1 32.37 -9.95 -36.19
C MET A 1 32.24 -8.93 -35.07
N THR A 2 31.26 -8.04 -35.18
CA THR A 2 30.90 -7.09 -34.12
C THR A 2 29.39 -7.07 -34.07
N ASP A 3 28.83 -7.92 -33.21
CA ASP A 3 27.41 -7.98 -32.92
C ASP A 3 26.99 -6.68 -32.23
N ALA A 4 26.44 -5.76 -33.03
CA ALA A 4 25.79 -4.58 -32.50
C ALA A 4 24.45 -5.02 -31.90
N THR A 5 24.43 -5.11 -30.57
CA THR A 5 23.23 -5.23 -29.74
C THR A 5 22.22 -4.16 -30.17
N CYS A 6 21.21 -4.57 -30.94
CA CYS A 6 20.07 -3.74 -31.29
C CYS A 6 19.24 -3.51 -30.02
N GLY A 7 19.60 -2.46 -29.28
CA GLY A 7 18.82 -1.97 -28.16
C GLY A 7 17.39 -1.68 -28.60
N CYS A 8 16.43 -2.08 -27.77
CA CYS A 8 15.03 -1.70 -27.88
C CYS A 8 14.95 -0.15 -27.88
N ALA A 9 14.93 0.46 -29.06
CA ALA A 9 14.77 1.89 -29.18
C ALA A 9 13.35 2.25 -28.72
N PRO A 10 13.18 3.30 -27.88
CA PRO A 10 11.87 3.77 -27.46
C PRO A 10 11.06 4.20 -28.69
N ILE A 11 9.73 4.07 -28.61
CA ILE A 11 8.77 4.49 -29.64
C ILE A 11 9.18 5.88 -30.13
N ARG A 12 9.74 5.95 -31.34
CA ARG A 12 10.10 7.24 -31.93
C ARG A 12 8.80 7.97 -32.23
N TYR A 13 8.59 9.10 -31.57
CA TYR A 13 7.52 10.01 -31.94
C TYR A 13 7.72 10.44 -33.40
N LEU A 14 6.84 9.98 -34.29
CA LEU A 14 6.84 10.39 -35.70
C LEU A 14 6.14 11.73 -35.86
N SER A 15 6.79 12.67 -36.54
CA SER A 15 6.18 13.94 -36.94
C SER A 15 4.99 13.69 -37.87
N ALA A 16 4.08 14.66 -37.99
CA ALA A 16 2.89 14.50 -38.83
C ALA A 16 3.22 14.21 -40.30
N LYS A 17 4.31 14.80 -40.81
CA LYS A 17 4.80 14.56 -42.18
C LYS A 17 5.33 13.14 -42.37
N ASP A 18 6.05 12.62 -41.39
CA ASP A 18 6.63 11.28 -41.46
C ASP A 18 5.54 10.20 -41.34
N ARG A 19 4.48 10.45 -40.57
CA ARG A 19 3.29 9.58 -40.54
C ARG A 19 2.59 9.49 -41.89
N GLN A 20 2.43 10.61 -42.60
CA GLN A 20 1.84 10.61 -43.95
C GLN A 20 2.70 9.81 -44.93
N ARG A 21 4.03 9.96 -44.87
CA ARG A 21 4.97 9.20 -45.68
C ARG A 21 4.94 7.69 -45.38
N GLU A 22 4.84 7.31 -44.10
CA GLU A 22 4.64 5.91 -43.69
C GLU A 22 3.32 5.34 -44.25
N LEU A 23 2.23 6.11 -44.22
CA LEU A 23 0.93 5.69 -44.78
C LEU A 23 0.99 5.51 -46.29
N GLU A 24 1.68 6.40 -47.01
CA GLU A 24 1.91 6.26 -48.45
C GLU A 24 2.75 5.02 -48.78
N ARG A 25 3.80 4.75 -47.99
CA ARG A 25 4.61 3.53 -48.10
C ARG A 25 3.80 2.27 -47.85
N GLN A 26 2.92 2.30 -46.85
CA GLN A 26 1.99 1.21 -46.55
C GLN A 26 1.00 0.98 -47.71
N LYS A 27 0.48 2.05 -48.34
CA LYS A 27 -0.35 1.95 -49.55
C LYS A 27 0.42 1.32 -50.72
N LEU A 28 1.72 1.57 -50.82
CA LEU A 28 2.62 0.97 -51.82
C LEU A 28 3.14 -0.43 -51.41
N GLY A 29 2.69 -0.98 -50.28
CA GLY A 29 3.06 -2.33 -49.82
C GLY A 29 4.40 -2.43 -49.10
N LEU A 30 5.11 -1.32 -48.83
CA LEU A 30 6.34 -1.32 -48.04
C LEU A 30 6.01 -1.16 -46.56
N ILE A 31 6.13 -2.25 -45.81
CA ILE A 31 5.85 -2.29 -44.37
C ILE A 31 7.17 -2.11 -43.59
N SER A 32 7.19 -1.17 -42.63
CA SER A 32 8.31 -0.97 -41.72
C SER A 32 8.40 -2.12 -40.69
N LYS A 33 9.61 -2.40 -40.20
CA LYS A 33 9.84 -3.43 -39.15
C LYS A 33 9.03 -3.14 -37.87
N GLU A 34 8.78 -1.86 -37.59
CA GLU A 34 7.98 -1.40 -36.44
C GLU A 34 6.50 -1.74 -36.64
N ARG A 35 5.95 -1.48 -37.83
CA ARG A 35 4.57 -1.84 -38.17
C ARG A 35 4.33 -3.35 -38.16
N GLN A 36 5.32 -4.15 -38.54
CA GLN A 36 5.27 -5.60 -38.39
C GLN A 36 5.14 -6.02 -36.92
N ARG A 37 5.94 -5.42 -36.02
CA ARG A 37 5.85 -5.69 -34.57
C ARG A 37 4.47 -5.33 -34.00
N GLU A 38 3.88 -4.21 -34.43
CA GLU A 38 2.52 -3.83 -34.01
C GLU A 38 1.46 -4.84 -34.47
N LEU A 39 1.56 -5.31 -35.71
CA LEU A 39 0.67 -6.34 -36.25
C LEU A 39 0.84 -7.68 -35.52
N ASP A 40 2.07 -8.05 -35.17
CA ASP A 40 2.36 -9.27 -34.41
C ASP A 40 1.85 -9.20 -32.97
N LEU A 41 1.94 -8.02 -32.32
CA LEU A 41 1.36 -7.77 -31.01
C LEU A 41 -0.17 -7.79 -31.07
N ALA A 42 -0.78 -7.20 -32.11
CA ALA A 42 -2.22 -7.22 -32.31
C ALA A 42 -2.73 -8.65 -32.58
N LYS A 43 -1.97 -9.47 -33.32
CA LYS A 43 -2.29 -10.88 -33.57
C LYS A 43 -2.18 -11.76 -32.33
N LYS A 44 -1.31 -11.43 -31.38
CA LYS A 44 -1.12 -12.21 -30.14
C LYS A 44 -2.28 -12.08 -29.15
N GLY A 45 -3.27 -11.22 -29.40
CA GLY A 45 -4.40 -11.00 -28.50
C GLY A 45 -3.98 -10.34 -27.19
N LYS A 46 -4.91 -9.68 -26.50
CA LYS A 46 -4.67 -9.26 -25.13
C LYS A 46 -4.92 -10.48 -24.23
N PRO A 47 -3.94 -10.95 -23.44
CA PRO A 47 -4.23 -11.97 -22.44
C PRO A 47 -5.29 -11.42 -21.49
N GLU A 48 -6.25 -12.26 -21.09
CA GLU A 48 -7.15 -11.88 -20.00
C GLU A 48 -6.31 -11.55 -18.76
N PRO A 49 -6.68 -10.51 -18.00
CA PRO A 49 -5.91 -10.14 -16.83
C PRO A 49 -6.01 -11.27 -15.80
N ASP A 50 -4.93 -12.03 -15.66
CA ASP A 50 -4.76 -12.97 -14.56
C ASP A 50 -5.00 -12.23 -13.23
N PRO A 51 -5.61 -12.91 -12.23
CA PRO A 51 -5.90 -12.28 -10.95
C PRO A 51 -4.62 -11.66 -10.38
N VAL A 52 -4.69 -10.36 -10.08
CA VAL A 52 -3.55 -9.63 -9.52
C VAL A 52 -3.24 -10.22 -8.14
N ILE A 53 -2.17 -11.00 -8.10
CA ILE A 53 -1.58 -11.55 -6.89
C ILE A 53 -1.11 -10.37 -6.02
N MET A 54 -1.85 -10.10 -4.93
CA MET A 54 -1.45 -9.12 -3.92
C MET A 54 -0.48 -9.79 -2.93
N GLY A 55 0.82 -9.67 -3.20
CA GLY A 55 1.85 -10.18 -2.28
C GLY A 55 3.06 -10.78 -2.99
N THR A 56 3.87 -11.51 -2.23
CA THR A 56 4.96 -12.32 -2.77
C THR A 56 4.38 -13.52 -3.54
N PRO A 57 4.81 -13.76 -4.80
CA PRO A 57 4.27 -14.83 -5.60
C PRO A 57 4.46 -16.19 -4.90
N GLY A 58 3.36 -16.94 -4.75
CA GLY A 58 3.35 -18.27 -4.12
C GLY A 58 2.95 -18.30 -2.63
N LEU A 59 2.68 -17.14 -2.01
CA LEU A 59 2.16 -17.05 -0.64
C LEU A 59 0.73 -16.51 -0.57
N ASP A 60 -0.01 -16.55 -1.68
CA ASP A 60 -1.39 -16.09 -1.70
C ASP A 60 -2.30 -17.16 -1.10
N LEU A 61 -3.39 -16.71 -0.48
CA LEU A 61 -4.37 -17.62 0.12
C LEU A 61 -4.99 -18.59 -0.90
N ILE A 62 -4.97 -18.22 -2.19
CA ILE A 62 -5.43 -19.05 -3.31
C ILE A 62 -4.38 -20.11 -3.67
N THR A 63 -3.10 -19.74 -3.81
CA THR A 63 -2.01 -20.68 -4.12
C THR A 63 -1.73 -21.64 -2.97
N LEU A 64 -1.96 -21.21 -1.73
CA LEU A 64 -1.89 -22.05 -0.53
C LEU A 64 -3.10 -22.98 -0.36
N GLY A 65 -4.12 -22.91 -1.23
CA GLY A 65 -5.31 -23.77 -1.17
C GLY A 65 -6.25 -23.51 0.01
N LEU A 66 -6.10 -22.37 0.70
CA LEU A 66 -6.98 -21.96 1.80
C LEU A 66 -8.29 -21.36 1.30
N VAL A 67 -8.27 -20.76 0.11
CA VAL A 67 -9.43 -20.11 -0.52
C VAL A 67 -9.60 -20.66 -1.94
N ASP A 68 -10.75 -21.28 -2.19
CA ASP A 68 -11.13 -21.74 -3.52
C ASP A 68 -11.39 -20.53 -4.43
N ALA A 69 -10.64 -20.43 -5.53
CA ALA A 69 -10.76 -19.33 -6.49
C ALA A 69 -12.18 -19.20 -7.06
N ASP A 70 -12.85 -20.34 -7.30
CA ASP A 70 -14.18 -20.39 -7.90
C ASP A 70 -15.30 -19.91 -6.96
N LYS A 71 -15.05 -19.93 -5.64
CA LYS A 71 -16.03 -19.51 -4.63
C LYS A 71 -15.91 -18.04 -4.28
N ILE A 72 -14.92 -17.33 -4.81
CA ILE A 72 -14.74 -15.90 -4.56
C ILE A 72 -15.93 -15.17 -5.22
N PRO A 73 -16.80 -14.51 -4.44
CA PRO A 73 -17.92 -13.77 -5.01
C PRO A 73 -17.37 -12.65 -5.90
N LYS A 74 -17.67 -12.73 -7.19
CA LYS A 74 -17.37 -11.66 -8.16
C LYS A 74 -18.44 -10.59 -8.01
N TYR A 75 -18.05 -9.45 -7.45
CA TYR A 75 -18.93 -8.28 -7.37
C TYR A 75 -18.71 -7.40 -8.60
N GLU A 76 -19.76 -7.18 -9.38
CA GLU A 76 -19.78 -6.16 -10.41
C GLU A 76 -19.99 -4.80 -9.72
N LEU A 77 -18.89 -4.17 -9.31
CA LEU A 77 -18.97 -2.78 -8.88
C LEU A 77 -19.14 -1.92 -10.14
N ASN A 78 -20.26 -1.21 -10.28
CA ASN A 78 -20.39 -0.25 -11.36
C ASN A 78 -19.25 0.79 -11.24
N VAL A 79 -18.54 1.04 -12.35
CA VAL A 79 -17.32 1.88 -12.37
C VAL A 79 -17.63 3.29 -11.83
N GLU A 80 -18.86 3.76 -12.03
CA GLU A 80 -19.34 5.06 -11.57
C GLU A 80 -19.47 5.13 -10.05
N ASP A 81 -20.06 4.11 -9.42
CA ASP A 81 -20.22 4.04 -7.97
C ASP A 81 -18.87 3.89 -7.26
N GLY A 82 -17.95 3.10 -7.82
CA GLY A 82 -16.58 3.01 -7.33
C GLY A 82 -15.86 4.36 -7.34
N ARG A 83 -15.97 5.10 -8.46
CA ARG A 83 -15.42 6.46 -8.56
C ARG A 83 -16.05 7.43 -7.56
N ARG A 84 -17.36 7.32 -7.32
CA ARG A 84 -18.07 8.15 -6.33
C ARG A 84 -17.59 7.87 -4.91
N LEU A 85 -17.52 6.60 -4.52
CA LEU A 85 -17.07 6.18 -3.18
C LEU A 85 -15.61 6.58 -2.90
N ALA A 86 -14.72 6.39 -3.87
CA ALA A 86 -13.31 6.78 -3.72
C ALA A 86 -13.14 8.29 -3.53
N LYS A 87 -13.89 9.12 -4.26
CA LYS A 87 -13.90 10.58 -4.09
C LYS A 87 -14.38 10.98 -2.69
N GLU A 88 -15.47 10.37 -2.21
CA GLU A 88 -16.02 10.64 -0.88
C GLU A 88 -15.05 10.24 0.24
N TYR A 89 -14.47 9.04 0.15
CA TYR A 89 -13.45 8.59 1.09
C TYR A 89 -12.27 9.57 1.15
N SER A 90 -11.78 9.99 -0.01
CA SER A 90 -10.67 10.96 -0.10
C SER A 90 -11.05 12.31 0.53
N ARG A 91 -12.28 12.78 0.32
CA ARG A 91 -12.81 14.01 0.91
C ARG A 91 -12.87 13.94 2.43
N VAL A 92 -13.39 12.84 2.98
CA VAL A 92 -13.47 12.62 4.43
C VAL A 92 -12.07 12.50 5.05
N LEU A 93 -11.17 11.76 4.41
CA LEU A 93 -9.80 11.59 4.86
C LEU A 93 -9.06 12.93 4.95
N MET A 94 -9.18 13.77 3.92
CA MET A 94 -8.55 15.10 3.91
C MET A 94 -9.17 16.04 4.95
N ARG A 95 -10.47 15.93 5.23
CA ARG A 95 -11.10 16.68 6.32
C ARG A 95 -10.52 16.26 7.68
N LYS A 96 -10.44 14.95 7.95
CA LYS A 96 -9.84 14.41 9.18
C LYS A 96 -8.39 14.82 9.34
N HIS A 97 -7.61 14.78 8.25
CA HIS A 97 -6.21 15.19 8.26
C HIS A 97 -6.06 16.67 8.63
N ARG A 98 -6.82 17.56 7.98
CA ARG A 98 -6.78 19.00 8.30
C ARG A 98 -7.20 19.30 9.75
N ALA A 99 -8.23 18.63 10.24
CA ALA A 99 -8.67 18.77 11.63
C ALA A 99 -7.56 18.33 12.62
N ARG A 100 -6.89 17.21 12.34
CA ARG A 100 -5.74 16.75 13.12
C ARG A 100 -4.58 17.74 13.09
N GLN A 101 -4.20 18.24 11.90
CA GLN A 101 -3.14 19.23 11.75
C GLN A 101 -3.43 20.51 12.53
N ALA A 102 -4.67 21.01 12.46
CA ALA A 102 -5.08 22.17 13.23
C ALA A 102 -4.94 21.92 14.75
N ALA A 103 -5.39 20.77 15.24
CA ALA A 103 -5.29 20.40 16.64
C ALA A 103 -3.84 20.23 17.12
N GLU A 104 -2.97 19.59 16.32
CA GLU A 104 -1.55 19.44 16.64
C GLU A 104 -0.83 20.79 16.66
N THR A 105 -1.15 21.67 15.70
CA THR A 105 -0.56 23.01 15.62
C THR A 105 -0.99 23.89 16.80
N THR A 106 -2.26 23.85 17.20
CA THR A 106 -2.74 24.59 18.38
C THR A 106 -2.13 24.06 19.66
N LEU A 107 -2.03 22.74 19.82
CA LEU A 107 -1.40 22.11 20.99
C LEU A 107 0.07 22.50 21.09
N LEU A 108 0.81 22.52 19.97
CA LEU A 108 2.20 22.95 19.94
C LEU A 108 2.36 24.42 20.30
N ARG A 109 1.48 25.30 19.80
CA ARG A 109 1.48 26.73 20.15
C ARG A 109 1.25 26.91 21.66
N LEU A 110 0.21 26.28 22.20
CA LEU A 110 -0.12 26.35 23.63
C LEU A 110 1.00 25.78 24.51
N LYS A 111 1.67 24.70 24.07
CA LYS A 111 2.83 24.15 24.77
C LYS A 111 3.96 25.17 24.88
N LYS A 112 4.27 25.89 23.80
CA LYS A 112 5.33 26.93 23.80
C LYS A 112 4.96 28.10 24.70
N GLU A 113 3.72 28.56 24.62
CA GLU A 113 3.19 29.63 25.48
C GLU A 113 3.27 29.23 26.96
N ALA A 114 2.84 28.01 27.30
CA ALA A 114 2.93 27.47 28.65
C ALA A 114 4.37 27.41 29.17
N ILE A 115 5.34 26.98 28.36
CA ILE A 115 6.77 26.97 28.76
C ILE A 115 7.29 28.39 28.98
N SER A 116 6.86 29.35 28.15
CA SER A 116 7.29 30.75 28.28
C SER A 116 6.75 31.43 29.55
N ALA A 117 5.57 31.03 30.01
CA ALA A 117 4.94 31.54 31.22
C ALA A 117 5.58 31.00 32.52
N LEU A 118 6.45 29.99 32.46
CA LEU A 118 7.13 29.43 33.64
C LEU A 118 8.23 30.37 34.17
N PRO A 119 8.50 30.35 35.49
CA PRO A 119 9.68 30.97 36.07
C PRO A 119 10.99 30.44 35.47
N GLU A 120 12.04 31.27 35.43
CA GLU A 120 13.29 30.99 34.71
C GLU A 120 13.92 29.63 35.04
N LYS A 121 14.02 29.30 36.34
CA LYS A 121 14.58 28.03 36.83
C LYS A 121 13.83 26.79 36.32
N LEU A 122 12.51 26.89 36.11
CA LEU A 122 11.69 25.79 35.61
C LEU A 122 11.67 25.74 34.09
N ARG A 123 11.73 26.90 33.44
CA ARG A 123 11.81 27.01 31.98
C ARG A 123 13.05 26.33 31.43
N GLU A 124 14.21 26.53 32.06
CA GLU A 124 15.47 25.85 31.68
C GLU A 124 15.34 24.33 31.72
N LYS A 125 14.72 23.78 32.77
CA LYS A 125 14.49 22.34 32.90
C LYS A 125 13.47 21.81 31.90
N ALA A 126 12.42 22.58 31.60
CA ALA A 126 11.36 22.19 30.68
C ALA A 126 11.79 22.16 29.21
N LEU A 127 12.89 22.85 28.86
CA LEU A 127 13.46 22.83 27.50
C LEU A 127 14.24 21.53 27.22
N VAL A 128 14.68 20.81 28.25
CA VAL A 128 15.39 19.54 28.10
C VAL A 128 14.37 18.43 27.77
N PRO A 129 14.56 17.66 26.68
CA PRO A 129 13.68 16.55 26.35
C PRO A 129 13.80 15.43 27.39
N ASP A 130 12.66 14.90 27.82
CA ASP A 130 12.60 13.73 28.69
C ASP A 130 12.93 12.47 27.88
N LEU A 131 13.95 11.73 28.33
CA LEU A 131 14.42 10.48 27.71
C LEU A 131 13.94 9.24 28.46
N THR A 132 13.06 9.39 29.45
CA THR A 132 12.45 8.23 30.12
C THR A 132 11.67 7.39 29.09
N PRO A 133 11.89 6.06 29.05
CA PRO A 133 11.17 5.21 28.12
C PRO A 133 9.68 5.19 28.48
N PHE A 134 8.83 5.01 27.46
CA PHE A 134 7.41 4.84 27.70
C PHE A 134 7.14 3.60 28.58
N PRO A 135 6.11 3.65 29.45
CA PRO A 135 5.81 2.53 30.34
C PRO A 135 5.42 1.29 29.55
N ALA A 136 5.96 0.14 29.93
CA ALA A 136 5.70 -1.15 29.29
C ALA A 136 4.21 -1.58 29.34
N ASN A 137 3.43 -1.00 30.25
CA ASN A 137 2.00 -1.29 30.43
C ASN A 137 1.07 -0.50 29.48
N ARG A 138 1.62 0.19 28.47
CA ARG A 138 0.83 0.87 27.45
C ARG A 138 0.31 -0.15 26.42
N PHE A 139 -0.86 -0.72 26.69
CA PHE A 139 -1.51 -1.63 25.77
C PHE A 139 -2.13 -0.89 24.57
N MET A 140 -2.06 -1.50 23.39
CA MET A 140 -2.83 -1.04 22.23
C MET A 140 -4.31 -1.24 22.48
N ALA A 141 -5.14 -0.30 22.04
CA ALA A 141 -6.58 -0.48 22.06
C ALA A 141 -6.97 -1.65 21.16
N THR A 142 -7.53 -2.70 21.76
CA THR A 142 -8.08 -3.87 21.06
C THR A 142 -9.53 -3.63 20.68
N LEU A 143 -10.02 -4.37 19.67
CA LEU A 143 -11.42 -4.28 19.22
C LEU A 143 -12.41 -4.67 20.34
N THR A 144 -12.02 -5.63 21.18
CA THR A 144 -12.79 -6.10 22.33
C THR A 144 -12.09 -5.74 23.63
N PRO A 145 -12.84 -5.37 24.69
CA PRO A 145 -12.26 -5.18 26.01
C PRO A 145 -11.68 -6.50 26.55
N PRO A 146 -10.74 -6.44 27.51
CA PRO A 146 -10.14 -7.63 28.10
C PRO A 146 -11.18 -8.46 28.87
N ILE A 147 -11.07 -9.79 28.77
CA ILE A 147 -11.92 -10.74 29.50
C ILE A 147 -11.39 -10.91 30.92
N GLU A 148 -12.26 -10.78 31.92
CA GLU A 148 -11.90 -10.93 33.33
C GLU A 148 -11.29 -12.31 33.64
N GLY A 149 -10.16 -12.31 34.36
CA GLY A 149 -9.48 -13.53 34.81
C GLY A 149 -8.90 -14.41 33.68
N TYR A 150 -8.91 -13.97 32.41
CA TYR A 150 -8.37 -14.77 31.31
C TYR A 150 -6.88 -15.06 31.48
N ILE A 151 -6.10 -14.05 31.89
CA ILE A 151 -4.66 -14.19 32.14
C ILE A 151 -4.40 -15.20 33.26
N ASP A 152 -5.20 -15.19 34.32
CA ASP A 152 -5.04 -16.10 35.46
C ASP A 152 -5.36 -17.54 35.05
N LYS A 153 -6.44 -17.75 34.28
CA LYS A 153 -6.76 -19.06 33.69
C LYS A 153 -5.65 -19.59 32.79
N VAL A 154 -5.06 -18.73 31.96
CA VAL A 154 -3.92 -19.10 31.09
C VAL A 154 -2.69 -19.46 31.94
N ARG A 155 -2.39 -18.70 32.99
CA ARG A 155 -1.29 -19.00 33.91
C ARG A 155 -1.50 -20.31 34.66
N GLU A 156 -2.72 -20.58 35.14
CA GLU A 156 -3.06 -21.85 35.78
C GLU A 156 -2.95 -23.03 34.82
N ALA A 157 -3.42 -22.88 33.58
CA ALA A 157 -3.27 -23.90 32.56
C ALA A 157 -1.79 -24.16 32.26
N ALA A 158 -0.99 -23.11 32.04
CA ALA A 158 0.45 -23.24 31.76
C ALA A 158 1.19 -23.96 32.89
N LYS A 159 0.88 -23.64 34.16
CA LYS A 159 1.43 -24.33 35.33
C LYS A 159 1.07 -25.83 35.37
N LYS A 160 -0.15 -26.21 34.93
CA LYS A 160 -0.57 -27.61 34.87
C LYS A 160 0.20 -28.41 33.79
N TYR A 161 0.55 -27.78 32.67
CA TYR A 161 1.24 -28.45 31.57
C TYR A 161 2.77 -28.47 31.74
N SER A 162 3.38 -27.44 32.35
CA SER A 162 4.84 -27.36 32.53
C SER A 162 5.44 -28.42 33.46
N VAL A 163 4.63 -29.05 34.32
CA VAL A 163 5.08 -30.10 35.24
C VAL A 163 5.15 -31.48 34.56
N LYS A 164 4.57 -31.66 33.35
CA LYS A 164 4.44 -32.97 32.71
C LYS A 164 5.58 -33.38 31.76
N GLU A 165 6.46 -32.47 31.35
CA GLU A 165 7.66 -32.84 30.57
C GLU A 165 8.89 -32.88 31.49
N LYS A 166 9.24 -34.07 31.97
CA LYS A 166 10.63 -34.33 32.34
C LYS A 166 11.46 -34.28 31.05
N LEU A 167 12.42 -33.36 31.00
CA LEU A 167 13.50 -33.39 30.00
C LEU A 167 14.04 -34.82 29.93
N ARG A 168 13.96 -35.41 28.74
CA ARG A 168 14.66 -36.65 28.39
C ARG A 168 15.93 -36.28 27.64
#